data_AF-A0AAV0Y3D2-F1
#
_entry.id   AF-A0AAV0Y3D2-F1
#
_cell.length_a   1.000
_cell.length_b   1.000
_cell.length_c   1.000
_cell.angle_alpha   90.00
_cell.angle_beta   90.00
_cell.angle_gamma   90.00
#
_symmetry.space_group_name_H-M   'P 1'
#
loop_
_entity.id
_entity.type
_entity.pdbx_description
1 polymer ?
#
loop_
_entity_poly.entity_id
_entity_poly.type
_entity_poly.pdbx_seq_one_letter_code
_entity_poly.pdbx_strand_id
1 'polypeptide(L)'
;MNLLKYSTNFQSLVHSVEENSDPEYPMYSSFLSRLKTYDSRSPQSYQDKYSLAQCGFTYTGTDDLVQCYYCGLLLGKWEKNDEPWSQHALHNPKCIFILLLAFFNYK
;
A
#
# COMPACT_ATOMS: atom_id res chain seq x y z
N MET A 1 -12.57 -10.35 12.15
CA MET A 1 -11.24 -9.74 12.38
C MET A 1 -11.42 -8.49 13.21
N ASN A 2 -10.70 -8.39 14.32
CA ASN A 2 -10.91 -7.36 15.34
C ASN A 2 -10.16 -6.08 14.92
N LEU A 3 -10.85 -5.16 14.24
CA LEU A 3 -10.31 -3.89 13.73
C LEU A 3 -9.80 -2.96 14.85
N LEU A 4 -10.08 -3.29 16.12
CA LEU A 4 -9.63 -2.54 17.30
C LEU A 4 -8.13 -2.68 17.62
N LYS A 5 -7.38 -3.54 16.93
CA LYS A 5 -5.92 -3.65 17.14
C LYS A 5 -5.10 -2.53 16.46
N TYR A 6 -5.70 -1.80 15.52
CA TYR A 6 -5.07 -0.68 14.83
C TYR A 6 -5.63 0.67 15.29
N SER A 7 -5.96 0.77 16.59
CA SER A 7 -6.27 2.05 17.24
C SER A 7 -5.05 2.97 17.15
N THR A 8 -4.86 3.60 16.01
CA THR A 8 -4.04 4.79 15.87
C THR A 8 -4.85 5.90 16.50
N ASN A 9 -4.61 6.21 17.77
CA ASN A 9 -4.98 7.52 18.29
C ASN A 9 -4.37 8.57 17.35
N PHE A 10 -5.14 9.59 16.97
CA PHE A 10 -4.72 10.69 16.10
C PHE A 10 -3.33 11.24 16.47
N GLN A 11 -3.05 11.36 17.78
CA GLN A 11 -1.73 11.79 18.28
C GLN A 11 -0.57 10.90 17.82
N SER A 12 -0.77 9.58 17.83
CA SER A 12 0.25 8.59 17.41
C SER A 12 0.47 8.62 15.90
N LEU A 13 -0.59 8.88 15.13
CA LEU A 13 -0.46 9.07 13.68
C LEU A 13 0.32 10.35 13.36
N VAL A 14 0.00 11.46 14.02
CA VAL A 14 0.73 12.74 13.83
C VAL A 14 2.21 12.55 14.14
N HIS A 15 2.55 11.93 15.27
CA HIS A 15 3.95 11.64 15.61
C HIS A 15 4.64 10.76 14.56
N SER A 16 3.95 9.74 14.04
CA SER A 16 4.52 8.87 13.00
C SER A 16 4.81 9.66 11.72
N VAL A 17 3.91 10.57 11.33
CA VAL A 17 4.11 11.47 10.19
C VAL A 17 5.27 12.44 10.43
N GLU A 18 5.43 12.98 11.64
CA GLU A 18 6.52 13.89 11.99
C GLU A 18 7.91 13.22 11.94
N GLU A 19 8.02 11.96 12.33
CA GLU A 19 9.31 11.25 12.37
C GLU A 19 9.72 10.61 11.04
N ASN A 20 8.78 10.23 10.17
CA ASN A 20 9.05 9.48 8.94
C ASN A 20 8.16 9.97 7.79
N SER A 21 8.24 11.26 7.45
CA SER A 21 7.31 11.91 6.51
C SER A 21 7.47 11.49 5.05
N ASP A 22 8.69 11.11 4.66
CA ASP A 22 9.05 11.05 3.26
C ASP A 22 8.80 9.66 2.68
N PRO A 23 8.07 9.56 1.54
CA PRO A 23 7.95 8.28 0.85
C PRO A 23 9.33 7.78 0.41
N GLU A 24 9.59 6.48 0.56
CA GLU A 24 10.80 5.83 0.04
C GLU A 24 10.96 6.08 -1.48
N TYR A 25 9.83 6.14 -2.20
CA TYR A 25 9.78 6.39 -3.63
C TYR A 25 8.84 7.57 -3.97
N PRO A 26 9.30 8.83 -3.85
CA PRO A 26 8.48 10.03 -4.05
C PRO A 26 7.87 10.20 -5.46
N MET A 27 8.54 9.71 -6.51
CA MET A 27 8.05 9.76 -7.90
C MET A 27 6.72 9.01 -8.10
N TYR A 28 6.40 8.08 -7.19
CA TYR A 28 5.20 7.26 -7.21
C TYR A 28 4.15 7.73 -6.18
N SER A 29 4.27 8.98 -5.70
CA SER A 29 3.32 9.59 -4.76
C SER A 29 1.90 9.72 -5.30
N SER A 30 1.76 9.99 -6.60
CA SER A 30 0.45 10.08 -7.23
C SER A 30 -0.12 8.70 -7.58
N PHE A 31 -1.44 8.55 -7.48
CA PHE A 31 -2.12 7.34 -7.94
C PHE A 31 -1.79 7.01 -9.40
N LEU A 32 -1.81 8.02 -10.28
CA LEU A 32 -1.54 7.82 -11.71
C LEU A 32 -0.10 7.39 -11.98
N SER A 33 0.89 7.91 -11.25
CA SER A 33 2.28 7.46 -11.42
C SER A 33 2.47 6.00 -10.97
N ARG A 34 1.73 5.54 -9.96
CA ARG A 34 1.71 4.10 -9.60
C ARG A 34 1.03 3.26 -10.67
N LEU A 35 -0.17 3.66 -11.10
CA LEU A 35 -0.93 2.90 -12.09
C LEU A 35 -0.17 2.73 -13.42
N LYS A 36 0.57 3.75 -13.84
CA LYS A 36 1.43 3.69 -15.04
C LYS A 36 2.46 2.57 -15.02
N THR A 37 2.90 2.12 -13.85
CA THR A 37 3.88 1.01 -13.74
C THR A 37 3.33 -0.34 -14.24
N TYR A 38 2.00 -0.45 -14.38
CA TYR A 38 1.31 -1.65 -14.85
C TYR A 38 1.00 -1.63 -16.35
N ASP A 39 1.35 -0.55 -17.09
CA ASP A 39 1.00 -0.41 -18.50
C ASP A 39 1.93 -1.17 -19.45
N SER A 40 3.19 -1.41 -19.03
CA SER A 40 4.17 -2.14 -19.84
C SER A 40 3.87 -3.63 -19.92
N ARG A 41 3.29 -4.20 -18.86
CA ARG A 41 2.91 -5.61 -18.77
C ARG A 41 1.89 -5.80 -17.66
N SER A 42 0.84 -6.57 -17.91
CA SER A 42 -0.08 -7.01 -16.86
C SER A 42 0.65 -7.98 -15.91
N PRO A 43 0.64 -7.74 -14.59
CA PRO A 43 1.17 -8.69 -13.63
C PRO A 43 0.45 -10.03 -13.75
N GLN A 44 1.13 -11.13 -13.45
CA GLN A 44 0.48 -12.44 -13.33
C GLN A 44 -0.23 -12.57 -11.97
N SER A 45 -1.09 -11.60 -11.65
CA SER A 45 -1.75 -11.47 -10.35
C SER A 45 -3.26 -11.65 -10.49
N TYR A 46 -3.91 -12.14 -9.43
CA TYR A 46 -5.36 -12.15 -9.32
C TYR A 46 -5.94 -10.76 -8.99
N GLN A 47 -5.11 -9.88 -8.44
CA GLN A 47 -5.51 -8.58 -7.93
C GLN A 47 -5.56 -7.57 -9.06
N ASP A 48 -6.63 -6.77 -9.04
CA ASP A 48 -6.79 -5.68 -9.98
C ASP A 48 -5.72 -4.59 -9.76
N LYS A 49 -5.15 -4.10 -10.88
CA LYS A 49 -4.07 -3.10 -10.83
C LYS A 49 -4.50 -1.77 -10.20
N TYR A 50 -5.78 -1.41 -10.31
CA TYR A 50 -6.30 -0.19 -9.68
C TYR A 50 -6.34 -0.36 -8.17
N SER A 51 -6.81 -1.51 -7.66
CA SER A 51 -6.80 -1.83 -6.23
C SER A 51 -5.38 -1.84 -5.64
N LEU A 52 -4.41 -2.46 -6.35
CA LEU A 52 -3.00 -2.44 -5.95
C LEU A 52 -2.46 -1.00 -5.90
N ALA A 53 -2.66 -0.21 -6.95
CA ALA A 53 -2.21 1.19 -7.00
C ALA A 53 -2.90 2.08 -5.95
N GLN A 54 -4.17 1.84 -5.63
CA GLN A 54 -4.87 2.53 -4.55
C GLN A 54 -4.24 2.24 -3.18
N CYS A 55 -3.79 1.01 -2.96
CA CYS A 55 -3.12 0.58 -1.72
C CYS A 55 -1.62 0.94 -1.66
N GLY A 56 -1.15 1.77 -2.59
CA GLY A 56 0.21 2.32 -2.59
C GLY A 56 1.21 1.49 -3.38
N PHE A 57 0.78 0.44 -4.08
CA PHE A 57 1.68 -0.48 -4.77
C PHE A 57 1.99 -0.07 -6.21
N THR A 58 3.27 -0.11 -6.57
CA THR A 58 3.79 -0.10 -7.94
C THR A 58 4.11 -1.52 -8.39
N TYR A 59 4.05 -1.79 -9.69
CA TYR A 59 4.53 -3.04 -10.24
C TYR A 59 6.04 -3.00 -10.43
N THR A 60 6.74 -4.06 -10.03
CA THR A 60 8.20 -4.17 -10.16
C THR A 60 8.65 -4.64 -11.56
N GLY A 61 7.72 -5.10 -12.39
CA GLY A 61 8.03 -5.71 -13.71
C GLY A 61 8.30 -7.22 -13.66
N THR A 62 8.32 -7.83 -12.48
CA THR A 62 8.61 -9.26 -12.27
C THR A 62 7.41 -9.97 -11.68
N ASP A 63 6.94 -11.04 -12.34
CA ASP A 63 5.83 -11.89 -11.92
C ASP A 63 4.59 -11.11 -11.44
N ASP A 64 4.19 -11.29 -10.19
CA ASP A 64 3.13 -10.55 -9.50
C ASP A 64 3.68 -9.67 -8.36
N LEU A 65 4.99 -9.44 -8.35
CA LEU A 65 5.67 -8.70 -7.30
C LEU A 65 5.40 -7.19 -7.43
N VAL A 66 4.90 -6.62 -6.35
CA VAL A 66 4.59 -5.19 -6.22
C VAL A 66 5.31 -4.56 -5.03
N GLN A 67 5.53 -3.25 -5.08
CA GLN A 67 6.24 -2.50 -4.05
C GLN A 67 5.46 -1.30 -3.56
N CYS A 68 5.33 -1.12 -2.25
CA CYS A 68 4.75 0.09 -1.71
C CYS A 68 5.69 1.28 -1.96
N TYR A 69 5.18 2.35 -2.58
CA TYR A 69 5.97 3.55 -2.82
C TYR A 69 6.42 4.27 -1.54
N TYR A 70 5.70 4.10 -0.44
CA TYR A 70 5.92 4.86 0.77
C TYR A 70 6.86 4.14 1.73
N CYS A 71 6.58 2.88 2.03
CA CYS A 71 7.34 2.11 3.02
C CYS A 71 8.29 1.05 2.41
N GLY A 72 8.31 0.92 1.09
CA GLY A 72 9.14 -0.04 0.38
C GLY A 72 8.74 -1.51 0.52
N LEU A 73 7.64 -1.82 1.21
CA LEU A 73 7.13 -3.19 1.38
C LEU A 73 6.94 -3.88 0.01
N LEU A 74 7.58 -5.03 -0.15
CA LEU A 74 7.42 -5.91 -1.31
C LEU A 74 6.43 -7.03 -1.00
N LEU A 75 5.44 -7.23 -1.87
CA LEU A 75 4.48 -8.34 -1.80
C LEU A 75 4.35 -9.01 -3.16
N GLY A 76 4.17 -10.32 -3.16
CA GLY A 76 3.94 -11.16 -4.34
C GLY A 76 3.39 -12.51 -3.91
N LYS A 77 3.26 -13.44 -4.86
CA LYS A 77 2.55 -14.72 -4.66
C LYS A 77 1.12 -14.52 -4.17
N TRP A 78 0.43 -13.57 -4.79
CA TRP A 78 -0.92 -13.20 -4.40
C TRP A 78 -1.91 -14.35 -4.63
N GLU A 79 -2.76 -14.59 -3.66
CA GLU A 79 -3.84 -15.55 -3.75
C GLU A 79 -5.15 -14.86 -4.18
N LYS A 80 -6.08 -15.61 -4.77
CA LYS A 80 -7.35 -15.07 -5.29
C LYS A 80 -8.16 -14.25 -4.27
N ASN A 81 -8.06 -14.58 -2.98
CA ASN A 81 -8.83 -13.94 -1.91
C ASN A 81 -8.03 -12.87 -1.14
N ASP A 82 -6.81 -12.57 -1.59
CA ASP A 82 -6.00 -11.54 -0.95
C ASP A 82 -6.50 -10.15 -1.31
N GLU A 83 -6.80 -9.36 -0.27
CA GLU A 83 -7.13 -7.96 -0.39
C GLU A 83 -5.86 -7.10 -0.23
N PRO A 84 -5.48 -6.28 -1.23
CA PRO A 84 -4.23 -5.50 -1.19
C PRO A 84 -4.05 -4.65 0.06
N TRP A 85 -5.12 -4.00 0.53
CA TRP A 85 -5.09 -3.19 1.74
C TRP A 85 -4.79 -4.05 2.97
N SER A 86 -5.51 -5.16 3.11
CA SER A 86 -5.38 -6.07 4.26
C SER A 86 -3.99 -6.69 4.31
N GLN A 87 -3.45 -7.10 3.16
CA GLN A 87 -2.09 -7.64 3.07
C GLN A 87 -1.06 -6.56 3.43
N HIS A 88 -1.22 -5.33 2.93
CA HIS A 88 -0.32 -4.24 3.30
C HIS A 88 -0.35 -3.97 4.80
N ALA A 89 -1.52 -3.81 5.40
CA ALA A 89 -1.67 -3.56 6.84
C ALA A 89 -1.15 -4.73 7.69
N LEU A 90 -1.30 -5.97 7.21
CA LEU A 90 -0.78 -7.16 7.89
C LEU A 90 0.75 -7.21 7.90
N HIS A 91 1.38 -6.97 6.74
CA HIS A 91 2.83 -7.14 6.57
C HIS A 91 3.63 -5.90 6.98
N ASN A 92 3.04 -4.70 6.92
CA ASN A 92 3.64 -3.49 7.46
C ASN A 92 2.60 -2.53 8.07
N PRO A 93 2.15 -2.80 9.31
CA PRO A 93 1.12 -1.98 9.99
C PRO A 93 1.59 -0.57 10.36
N LYS A 94 2.88 -0.26 10.22
CA LYS A 94 3.45 1.07 10.51
C LYS A 94 3.57 1.96 9.28
N CYS A 95 3.20 1.46 8.10
CA CYS A 95 3.23 2.27 6.89
C CYS A 95 2.29 3.47 7.02
N ILE A 96 2.83 4.69 7.03
CA ILE A 96 2.02 5.91 7.20
C ILE A 96 0.97 6.04 6.09
N PHE A 97 1.31 5.66 4.86
CA PHE A 97 0.34 5.64 3.77
C PHE A 97 -0.85 4.72 4.06
N ILE A 98 -0.62 3.49 4.56
CA ILE A 98 -1.73 2.56 4.85
C ILE A 98 -2.56 3.03 6.03
N LEU A 99 -1.92 3.63 7.04
CA LEU A 99 -2.59 4.22 8.19
C LEU A 99 -3.49 5.38 7.76
N LEU A 100 -2.97 6.34 6.99
CA LEU A 100 -3.75 7.46 6.46
C LEU A 100 -4.91 6.95 5.59
N LEU A 101 -4.67 5.97 4.72
CA LEU A 101 -5.72 5.39 3.88
C LEU A 101 -6.84 4.77 4.73
N ALA A 102 -6.51 4.13 5.85
CA ALA A 102 -7.48 3.57 6.79
C ALA A 102 -8.36 4.65 7.43
N PHE A 103 -7.76 5.77 7.85
CA PHE A 103 -8.48 6.90 8.45
C PHE A 103 -9.49 7.56 7.50
N PHE A 104 -9.19 7.62 6.20
CA PHE A 104 -10.04 8.34 5.24
C PHE A 104 -11.08 7.46 4.54
N ASN A 105 -10.86 6.15 4.39
CA ASN A 105 -11.74 5.28 3.59
C ASN A 105 -12.72 4.42 4.41
N TYR A 106 -12.53 4.30 5.72
CA TYR A 106 -13.47 3.58 6.59
C TYR A 106 -14.28 4.59 7.41
N LYS A 107 -15.39 5.08 6.83
CA LYS A 107 -16.53 5.67 7.54
C LYS A 107 -17.65 4.64 7.66
#